data_AF-A0A9W3DQ66-F1
#
_entry.id   AF-A0A9W3DQ66-F1
#
_cell.length_a   1.000
_cell.length_b   1.000
_cell.length_c   1.000
_cell.angle_alpha   90.00
_cell.angle_beta   90.00
_cell.angle_gamma   90.00
#
_symmetry.space_group_name_H-M   'P 1'
#
loop_
_entity.id
_entity.type
_entity.pdbx_description
1 polymer ?
#
loop_
_entity_poly.entity_id
_entity_poly.type
_entity_poly.pdbx_seq_one_letter_code
_entity_poly.pdbx_strand_id
1 'polypeptide(L)'
;MGECAAKENENPCGFETNLVERSMWLMKCPSLAAAASLKSLPLADDPHLPVAKVILSIDPLASVDDETKVGMELTLAEFGNIPKRYALDMSKDFIPMFVFCEPSSHGKLSGEGKKIKGTYELKG
;
A
#
# COMPACT_ATOMS: atom_id res chain seq x y z
N MET A 1 -3.88 -5.02 -34.57
CA MET A 1 -4.55 -6.11 -33.84
C MET A 1 -3.74 -7.36 -34.14
N GLY A 2 -2.72 -7.61 -33.32
CA GLY A 2 -1.77 -8.71 -33.51
C GLY A 2 -2.03 -9.76 -32.46
N GLU A 3 -2.67 -10.83 -32.88
CA GLU A 3 -3.02 -11.99 -32.06
C GLU A 3 -1.78 -12.90 -31.99
N CYS A 4 -1.16 -13.01 -30.82
CA CYS A 4 -0.09 -13.99 -30.60
C CYS A 4 -0.70 -15.25 -29.98
N ALA A 5 -0.91 -16.25 -30.83
CA ALA A 5 -1.24 -17.61 -30.44
C ALA A 5 -0.16 -18.19 -29.52
N ALA A 6 -0.56 -18.62 -28.32
CA ALA A 6 0.32 -19.30 -27.38
C ALA A 6 0.57 -20.73 -27.87
N LYS A 7 1.82 -21.03 -28.22
CA LYS A 7 2.32 -22.40 -28.23
C LYS A 7 2.89 -22.70 -26.85
N GLU A 8 2.29 -23.69 -26.21
CA GLU A 8 2.73 -24.30 -24.97
C GLU A 8 4.11 -24.94 -25.20
N ASN A 9 5.14 -24.29 -24.67
CA ASN A 9 6.45 -24.87 -24.43
C ASN A 9 6.76 -24.62 -22.96
N GLU A 10 6.93 -25.70 -22.21
CA GLU A 10 7.30 -25.69 -20.80
C GLU A 10 8.63 -24.92 -20.61
N ASN A 11 8.52 -23.71 -20.07
CA ASN A 11 9.64 -22.96 -19.51
C ASN A 11 9.42 -22.88 -18.00
N PRO A 12 10.37 -23.27 -17.14
CA PRO A 12 10.18 -23.30 -15.68
C PRO A 12 10.17 -21.89 -15.04
N CYS A 13 10.19 -20.82 -15.83
CA CYS A 13 10.29 -19.43 -15.37
C CYS A 13 9.16 -18.58 -15.97
N GLY A 14 7.92 -18.89 -15.60
CA GLY A 14 6.76 -18.07 -15.98
C GLY A 14 6.64 -16.87 -15.04
N PHE A 15 6.64 -15.65 -15.57
CA PHE A 15 6.31 -14.45 -14.82
C PHE A 15 4.78 -14.30 -14.74
N GLU A 16 4.21 -14.25 -13.54
CA GLU A 16 2.75 -14.10 -13.39
C GLU A 16 2.34 -12.63 -13.46
N THR A 17 1.37 -12.30 -14.32
CA THR A 17 0.92 -10.91 -14.55
C THR A 17 -0.53 -10.66 -14.15
N ASN A 18 -1.20 -11.64 -13.53
CA ASN A 18 -2.65 -11.59 -13.26
C ASN A 18 -3.08 -10.38 -12.42
N LEU A 19 -2.17 -9.79 -11.65
CA LEU A 19 -2.43 -8.66 -10.78
C LEU A 19 -1.76 -7.36 -11.24
N VAL A 20 -1.07 -7.34 -12.38
CA VAL A 20 -0.23 -6.20 -12.79
C VAL A 20 -0.99 -4.88 -12.96
N GLU A 21 -2.27 -4.95 -13.33
CA GLU A 21 -3.15 -3.78 -13.49
C GLU A 21 -3.85 -3.37 -12.18
N ARG A 22 -3.60 -4.06 -11.07
CA ARG A 22 -4.16 -3.73 -9.77
C ARG A 22 -3.62 -2.39 -9.28
N SER A 23 -4.50 -1.47 -8.95
CA SER A 23 -4.15 -0.18 -8.35
C SER A 23 -3.58 -0.36 -6.94
N MET A 24 -2.39 0.18 -6.70
CA MET A 24 -1.69 0.11 -5.42
C MET A 24 -1.30 1.48 -4.89
N TRP A 25 -1.39 1.65 -3.58
CA TRP A 25 -0.96 2.87 -2.90
C TRP A 25 0.45 2.67 -2.39
N LEU A 26 1.29 3.69 -2.56
CA LEU A 26 2.61 3.73 -1.93
C LEU A 26 2.59 4.76 -0.80
N MET A 27 3.00 4.33 0.39
CA MET A 27 3.10 5.18 1.57
C MET A 27 4.54 5.31 2.03
N LYS A 28 4.93 6.53 2.43
CA LYS A 28 6.19 6.82 3.11
C LYS A 28 5.90 6.96 4.60
N CYS A 29 6.41 6.02 5.38
CA CYS A 29 6.25 5.98 6.82
C CYS A 29 7.54 6.48 7.51
N PRO A 30 7.46 7.47 8.42
CA PRO A 30 8.58 7.82 9.28
C PRO A 30 9.08 6.60 10.06
N SER A 31 10.40 6.44 10.17
CA SER A 31 11.04 5.26 10.79
C SER A 31 10.55 5.00 12.21
N LEU A 32 10.29 6.05 12.99
CA LEU A 32 9.75 5.94 14.35
C LEU A 32 8.31 5.42 14.38
N ALA A 33 7.45 5.88 13.47
CA ALA A 33 6.06 5.39 13.36
C ALA A 33 6.02 3.92 12.88
N ALA A 34 6.87 3.56 11.90
CA ALA A 34 7.00 2.18 11.45
C ALA A 34 7.51 1.26 12.57
N ALA A 35 8.47 1.74 13.37
CA ALA A 35 9.03 1.00 14.49
C ALA A 35 8.01 0.72 15.59
N ALA A 36 7.22 1.71 15.95
CA ALA A 36 6.24 1.63 17.02
C ALA A 36 5.05 0.72 16.70
N SER A 37 4.56 0.79 15.46
CA SER A 37 3.22 0.31 15.11
C SER A 37 3.17 -0.80 14.08
N LEU A 38 4.18 -0.90 13.21
CA LEU A 38 4.15 -1.82 12.05
C LEU A 38 5.13 -2.98 12.17
N LYS A 39 6.10 -2.93 13.11
CA LYS A 39 7.09 -3.99 13.32
C LYS A 39 6.51 -5.34 13.74
N SER A 40 5.32 -5.36 14.35
CA SER A 40 4.69 -6.58 14.84
C SER A 40 3.66 -7.17 13.86
N LEU A 41 3.67 -6.77 12.59
CA LEU A 41 2.77 -7.30 11.58
C LEU A 41 3.42 -8.52 10.88
N PRO A 42 2.73 -9.68 10.77
CA PRO A 42 1.39 -10.00 11.28
C PRO A 42 1.43 -10.34 12.77
N LEU A 43 0.41 -9.92 13.54
CA LEU A 43 0.27 -10.36 14.92
C LEU A 43 -0.04 -11.87 14.90
N ALA A 44 0.90 -12.68 15.37
CA ALA A 44 0.81 -14.14 15.27
C ALA A 44 -0.43 -14.74 15.96
N ASP A 45 -1.02 -14.00 16.92
CA ASP A 45 -2.14 -14.47 17.75
C ASP A 45 -3.54 -14.13 17.20
N ASP A 46 -3.67 -13.11 16.33
CA ASP A 46 -4.93 -12.79 15.66
C ASP A 46 -4.70 -12.05 14.32
N PRO A 47 -4.81 -12.73 13.17
CA PRO A 47 -4.64 -12.12 11.86
C PRO A 47 -5.77 -11.15 11.48
N HIS A 48 -6.88 -11.12 12.23
CA HIS A 48 -8.01 -10.24 11.99
C HIS A 48 -7.96 -8.93 12.80
N LEU A 49 -7.00 -8.76 13.70
CA LEU A 49 -6.88 -7.55 14.50
C LEU A 49 -6.49 -6.36 13.61
N PRO A 50 -7.32 -5.30 13.50
CA PRO A 50 -6.99 -4.15 12.67
C PRO A 50 -5.86 -3.33 13.30
N VAL A 51 -4.71 -3.31 12.61
CA VAL A 51 -3.52 -2.56 13.06
C VAL A 51 -3.53 -1.09 12.69
N ALA A 52 -4.41 -0.72 11.74
CA ALA A 52 -4.55 0.65 11.28
C ALA A 52 -5.94 0.93 10.70
N LYS A 53 -6.28 2.22 10.65
CA LYS A 53 -7.50 2.74 10.02
C LYS A 53 -7.13 3.91 9.12
N VAL A 54 -7.58 3.88 7.87
CA VAL A 54 -7.53 5.05 6.97
C VAL A 54 -8.81 5.86 7.16
N ILE A 55 -8.67 7.17 7.27
CA ILE A 55 -9.76 8.12 7.53
C ILE A 55 -9.84 9.08 6.35
N LEU A 56 -11.01 9.12 5.71
CA LEU A 56 -11.34 10.10 4.67
C LEU A 56 -12.31 11.12 5.26
N SER A 57 -11.88 12.36 5.34
CA SER A 57 -12.68 13.46 5.86
C SER A 57 -13.10 14.37 4.71
N ILE A 58 -14.41 14.43 4.48
CA ILE A 58 -15.05 15.24 3.45
C ILE A 58 -15.81 16.35 4.15
N ASP A 59 -15.48 17.60 3.83
CA ASP A 59 -16.26 18.76 4.26
C ASP A 59 -17.22 19.16 3.14
N PRO A 60 -18.55 19.04 3.33
CA PRO A 60 -19.53 19.37 2.29
C PRO A 60 -19.57 20.85 1.92
N LEU A 61 -19.07 21.74 2.78
CA LEU A 61 -19.08 23.19 2.57
C LEU A 61 -17.76 23.69 1.97
N ALA A 62 -16.76 22.83 1.87
CA ALA A 62 -15.45 23.18 1.37
C ALA A 62 -15.47 23.37 -0.16
N SER A 63 -14.64 24.30 -0.65
CA SER A 63 -14.54 24.56 -2.08
C SER A 63 -13.90 23.37 -2.81
N VAL A 64 -14.06 23.26 -4.13
CA VAL A 64 -13.45 22.15 -4.90
C VAL A 64 -11.91 22.13 -4.77
N ASP A 65 -11.30 23.27 -4.47
CA ASP A 65 -9.87 23.42 -4.19
C ASP A 65 -9.48 23.08 -2.75
N ASP A 66 -10.43 23.01 -1.82
CA ASP A 66 -10.20 22.51 -0.47
C ASP A 66 -10.14 20.98 -0.53
N GLU A 67 -8.91 20.48 -0.69
CA GLU A 67 -8.60 19.08 -0.90
C GLU A 67 -9.22 18.17 0.18
N THR A 68 -9.68 17.00 -0.26
CA THR A 68 -10.18 15.95 0.65
C THR A 68 -9.07 15.59 1.64
N LYS A 69 -9.37 15.61 2.94
CA LYS A 69 -8.38 15.33 3.98
C LYS A 69 -8.29 13.83 4.20
N VAL A 70 -7.10 13.27 3.96
CA VAL A 70 -6.81 11.87 4.22
C VAL A 70 -5.95 11.78 5.49
N GLY A 71 -6.27 10.84 6.37
CA GLY A 71 -5.50 10.56 7.58
C GLY A 71 -5.40 9.07 7.85
N MET A 72 -4.56 8.69 8.80
CA MET A 72 -4.37 7.32 9.25
C MET A 72 -4.27 7.28 10.76
N GLU A 73 -4.93 6.33 11.39
CA GLU A 73 -4.81 6.03 12.82
C GLU A 73 -4.13 4.67 12.98
N LEU A 74 -3.06 4.61 13.76
CA LEU A 74 -2.33 3.36 14.06
C LEU A 74 -2.70 2.90 15.47
N THR A 75 -3.23 1.68 15.59
CA THR A 75 -3.81 1.14 16.83
C THR A 75 -2.75 0.69 17.84
N LEU A 76 -1.58 0.28 17.35
CA LEU A 76 -0.47 -0.19 18.19
C LEU A 76 0.55 0.95 18.35
N ALA A 77 0.51 1.68 19.46
CA ALA A 77 1.51 2.70 19.77
C ALA A 77 2.26 2.34 21.05
N GLU A 78 3.56 2.63 21.07
CA GLU A 78 4.53 2.35 22.16
C GLU A 78 4.10 2.86 23.56
N PHE A 79 3.11 3.74 23.64
CA PHE A 79 2.61 4.34 24.89
C PHE A 79 1.12 4.01 25.10
N GLY A 80 0.86 2.80 25.59
CA GLY A 80 -0.39 2.42 26.25
C GLY A 80 -1.65 2.48 25.38
N ASN A 81 -1.78 1.61 24.37
CA ASN A 81 -3.02 1.37 23.59
C ASN A 81 -3.79 2.62 23.09
N ILE A 82 -3.21 3.81 23.12
CA ILE A 82 -3.81 5.04 22.60
C ILE A 82 -3.48 5.09 21.11
N PRO A 83 -4.49 5.02 20.23
CA PRO A 83 -4.24 5.09 18.80
C PRO A 83 -3.64 6.44 18.43
N LYS A 84 -2.57 6.44 17.63
CA LYS A 84 -1.94 7.68 17.15
C LYS A 84 -2.44 8.02 15.76
N ARG A 85 -2.91 9.26 15.59
CA ARG A 85 -3.38 9.80 14.31
C ARG A 85 -2.25 10.51 13.57
N TYR A 86 -2.26 10.34 12.25
CA TYR A 86 -1.35 10.94 11.29
C TYR A 86 -2.17 11.54 10.15
N ALA A 87 -1.74 12.68 9.63
CA ALA A 87 -2.20 13.19 8.35
C ALA A 87 -1.49 12.41 7.22
N LEU A 88 -2.20 12.20 6.10
CA LEU A 88 -1.64 11.59 4.89
C LEU A 88 -1.61 12.65 3.78
N ASP A 89 -0.42 13.17 3.53
CA ASP A 89 -0.21 14.15 2.46
C ASP A 89 0.22 13.45 1.18
N MET A 90 -0.48 13.71 0.08
CA MET A 90 -0.14 13.12 -1.21
C MET A 90 0.91 13.98 -1.93
N SER A 91 2.02 13.36 -2.33
CA SER A 91 3.00 14.03 -3.19
C SER A 91 2.39 14.36 -4.55
N LYS A 92 2.76 15.52 -5.10
CA LYS A 92 2.30 15.93 -6.44
C LYS A 92 3.10 15.27 -7.57
N ASP A 93 4.30 14.78 -7.24
CA ASP A 93 5.17 14.08 -8.17
C ASP A 93 4.63 12.68 -8.49
N PHE A 94 4.69 12.31 -9.78
CA PHE A 94 4.26 11.01 -10.26
C PHE A 94 5.39 10.33 -11.05
N ILE A 95 5.96 9.31 -10.43
CA ILE A 95 6.86 8.36 -11.06
C ILE A 95 6.10 7.04 -11.17
N PRO A 96 5.82 6.53 -12.38
CA PRO A 96 5.19 5.21 -12.56
C PRO A 96 6.04 4.13 -11.90
N MET A 97 5.42 3.33 -11.04
CA MET A 97 6.08 2.21 -10.37
C MET A 97 5.19 0.98 -10.41
N PHE A 98 5.81 -0.19 -10.59
CA PHE A 98 5.18 -1.50 -10.54
C PHE A 98 5.65 -2.23 -9.29
N VAL A 99 4.76 -3.03 -8.71
CA VAL A 99 5.06 -3.86 -7.54
C VAL A 99 5.27 -5.28 -8.02
N PHE A 100 6.38 -5.87 -7.58
CA PHE A 100 6.72 -7.25 -7.85
C PHE A 100 6.89 -7.98 -6.53
N CYS A 101 6.42 -9.23 -6.46
CA CYS A 101 6.64 -10.10 -5.32
C CYS A 101 7.47 -11.31 -5.75
N GLU A 102 8.37 -11.72 -4.87
CA GLU A 102 9.09 -12.97 -4.97
C GLU A 102 8.63 -13.88 -3.82
N PRO A 103 7.84 -14.94 -4.10
CA PRO A 103 7.43 -15.89 -3.08
C PRO A 103 8.62 -16.68 -2.58
N SER A 104 8.69 -16.87 -1.26
CA SER A 104 9.80 -17.58 -0.59
C SER A 104 9.93 -19.05 -1.00
N SER A 105 8.86 -19.68 -1.51
CA SER A 105 8.83 -21.13 -1.74
C SER A 105 9.27 -21.60 -3.12
N HIS A 106 9.29 -20.73 -4.14
CA HIS A 106 9.55 -21.19 -5.52
C HIS A 106 10.33 -20.22 -6.42
N GLY A 107 10.77 -19.05 -5.92
CA GLY A 107 11.59 -18.09 -6.69
C GLY A 107 10.91 -17.54 -7.96
N LYS A 108 9.60 -17.74 -8.09
CA LYS A 108 8.80 -17.33 -9.26
C LYS A 108 8.29 -15.91 -9.04
N LEU A 109 8.84 -14.95 -9.78
CA LEU A 109 8.42 -13.56 -9.70
C LEU A 109 6.98 -13.36 -10.21
N SER A 110 6.21 -12.55 -9.49
CA SER A 110 4.86 -12.11 -9.86
C SER A 110 4.76 -10.59 -9.92
N GLY A 111 4.05 -10.07 -10.91
CA GLY A 111 3.65 -8.68 -11.02
C GLY A 111 2.33 -8.46 -10.27
N GLU A 112 2.40 -7.68 -9.19
CA GLU A 112 1.32 -7.57 -8.20
C GLU A 112 0.44 -6.33 -8.39
N GLY A 113 0.94 -5.32 -9.10
CA GLY A 113 0.15 -4.12 -9.37
C GLY A 113 0.97 -2.93 -9.83
N LYS A 114 0.24 -1.83 -10.01
CA LYS A 114 0.75 -0.53 -10.44
C LYS A 114 0.41 0.53 -9.40
N LYS A 115 1.41 1.33 -9.05
CA LYS A 115 1.24 2.46 -8.16
C LYS A 115 0.28 3.49 -8.78
N ILE A 116 -0.69 3.96 -8.00
CA ILE A 116 -1.55 5.10 -8.36
C ILE A 116 -0.79 6.43 -8.26
N LYS A 117 -1.44 7.54 -8.62
CA LYS A 117 -0.81 8.86 -8.60
C LYS A 117 -0.39 9.25 -7.17
N GLY A 118 0.79 9.87 -7.05
CA GLY A 118 1.31 10.40 -5.79
C GLY A 118 1.80 9.33 -4.81
N THR A 119 2.64 9.72 -3.86
CA THR A 119 3.05 8.92 -2.70
C THR A 119 2.44 9.56 -1.47
N TYR A 120 1.81 8.77 -0.60
CA TYR A 120 1.23 9.31 0.63
C TYR A 120 2.26 9.33 1.75
N GLU A 121 2.57 10.50 2.30
CA GLU A 121 3.50 10.64 3.41
C GLU A 121 2.76 10.73 4.74
N LEU A 122 3.11 9.87 5.70
CA LEU A 122 2.62 9.99 7.08
C LEU A 122 3.25 11.22 7.73
N LYS A 123 2.41 12.16 8.18
CA LYS A 123 2.81 13.33 8.98
C LYS A 123 2.16 13.23 10.36
N GLY A 124 3.00 13.26 11.39
CA GLY A 124 2.59 13.09 12.79
C GLY A 124 2.78 14.34 13.62
#